data_AF-A0A063B5J7-F1
#
_entry.id   AF-A0A063B5J7-F1
#
_cell.length_a   1.000
_cell.length_b   1.000
_cell.length_c   1.000
_cell.angle_alpha   90.00
_cell.angle_beta   90.00
_cell.angle_gamma   90.00
#
_symmetry.space_group_name_H-M   'P 1'
#
loop_
_entity.id
_entity.type
_entity.pdbx_description
1 polymer ?
#
loop_
_entity_poly.entity_id
_entity_poly.type
_entity_poly.pdbx_seq_one_letter_code
_entity_poly.pdbx_strand_id
1 'polypeptide(L)'
;MTNLAPLTRQDCVQPDWRVSPRVRALITTRNGGVSGGPYGCWQDGASLPGGMNLGLHTGDDPSHVAENRARLLALAGQPRAAWLEQVHGAQIVRADEVIAAAPDGAAPVRADASVTDRAGAVCVVMVADCLPVLLCDEDGRAVGAAHAGWRGLAAGIVEQTAAAVAGLAGGATARLHAFLGPAIGPQAFEVGADVRDAFLDTAPQSEHDDTNHAFAAIDGAPGKYLADLYALARLRLARAGVTRVSGGDACTFAEQARFYSYRRDRVTGRMAAAIWLAG
;
A
#
# COMPACT_ATOMS: atom_id res chain seq x y z
N MET A 1 -28.76 -13.25 -2.87
CA MET A 1 -27.37 -13.54 -2.47
C MET A 1 -26.69 -14.22 -3.63
N THR A 2 -25.88 -13.49 -4.40
CA THR A 2 -25.07 -14.06 -5.47
C THR A 2 -24.06 -15.03 -4.83
N ASN A 3 -24.08 -16.29 -5.27
CA ASN A 3 -23.28 -17.39 -4.74
C ASN A 3 -21.82 -17.26 -5.23
N LEU A 4 -21.16 -16.15 -4.88
CA LEU A 4 -19.79 -15.85 -5.29
C LEU A 4 -18.82 -16.69 -4.47
N ALA A 5 -17.80 -17.25 -5.13
CA ALA A 5 -16.74 -17.98 -4.46
C ALA A 5 -16.09 -17.12 -3.36
N PRO A 6 -15.62 -17.75 -2.26
CA PRO A 6 -14.82 -17.06 -1.25
C PRO A 6 -13.56 -16.45 -1.88
N LEU A 7 -13.15 -15.28 -1.38
CA LEU A 7 -11.84 -14.71 -1.71
C LEU A 7 -10.74 -15.65 -1.20
N THR A 8 -9.77 -15.95 -2.04
CA THR A 8 -8.65 -16.82 -1.70
C THR A 8 -7.31 -16.10 -1.77
N ARG A 9 -6.24 -16.75 -1.28
CA ARG A 9 -4.88 -16.23 -1.43
C ARG A 9 -4.42 -16.10 -2.88
N GLN A 10 -5.02 -16.86 -3.81
CA GLN A 10 -4.68 -16.80 -5.25
C GLN A 10 -5.21 -15.52 -5.90
N ASP A 11 -6.27 -14.93 -5.35
CA ASP A 11 -6.84 -13.66 -5.79
C ASP A 11 -6.03 -12.44 -5.29
N CYS A 12 -4.98 -12.68 -4.51
CA CYS A 12 -4.16 -11.66 -3.87
C CYS A 12 -2.70 -11.77 -4.30
N VAL A 13 -1.98 -10.65 -4.26
CA VAL A 13 -0.51 -10.65 -4.29
C VAL A 13 -0.01 -11.08 -2.91
N GLN A 14 0.86 -12.07 -2.88
CA GLN A 14 1.54 -12.52 -1.67
C GLN A 14 2.97 -11.96 -1.69
N PRO A 15 3.43 -11.34 -0.61
CA PRO A 15 4.84 -10.97 -0.50
C PRO A 15 5.75 -12.18 -0.65
N ASP A 16 6.76 -12.05 -1.51
CA ASP A 16 7.73 -13.09 -1.87
C ASP A 16 8.95 -13.13 -0.91
N TRP A 17 8.80 -12.56 0.28
CA TRP A 17 9.82 -12.52 1.31
C TRP A 17 9.86 -13.80 2.15
N ARG A 18 11.00 -14.06 2.78
CA ARG A 18 11.18 -15.14 3.76
C ARG A 18 11.32 -14.52 5.15
N VAL A 19 10.23 -14.50 5.90
CA VAL A 19 10.12 -13.86 7.22
C VAL A 19 9.52 -14.82 8.24
N SER A 20 9.50 -14.45 9.52
CA SER A 20 8.90 -15.24 10.60
C SER A 20 7.51 -15.76 10.21
N PRO A 21 7.20 -17.04 10.51
CA PRO A 21 5.88 -17.62 10.25
C PRO A 21 4.77 -17.02 11.12
N ARG A 22 5.08 -16.07 12.01
CA ARG A 22 4.07 -15.24 12.69
C ARG A 22 3.59 -14.10 11.79
N VAL A 23 4.40 -13.63 10.85
CA VAL A 23 4.00 -12.54 9.96
C VAL A 23 3.07 -13.09 8.88
N ARG A 24 1.95 -12.40 8.68
CA ARG A 24 1.01 -12.65 7.59
C ARG A 24 0.80 -11.35 6.84
N ALA A 25 0.83 -11.42 5.53
CA ALA A 25 0.62 -10.27 4.67
C ALA A 25 -0.04 -10.71 3.36
N LEU A 26 -0.78 -9.79 2.74
CA LEU A 26 -1.31 -9.91 1.39
C LEU A 26 -1.66 -8.54 0.85
N ILE A 27 -1.82 -8.44 -0.46
CA ILE A 27 -2.38 -7.26 -1.13
C ILE A 27 -3.51 -7.73 -2.06
N THR A 28 -4.70 -7.17 -1.90
CA THR A 28 -5.83 -7.54 -2.75
C THR A 28 -5.59 -7.12 -4.20
N THR A 29 -6.10 -7.89 -5.15
CA THR A 29 -6.26 -7.42 -6.53
C THR A 29 -7.62 -6.73 -6.68
N ARG A 30 -7.99 -6.34 -7.90
CA ARG A 30 -9.34 -5.87 -8.21
C ARG A 30 -10.38 -7.00 -8.26
N ASN A 31 -9.98 -8.27 -8.14
CA ASN A 31 -10.84 -9.44 -8.35
C ASN A 31 -11.28 -10.06 -7.02
N GLY A 32 -12.38 -10.82 -7.04
CA GLY A 32 -12.86 -11.62 -5.89
C GLY A 32 -13.84 -10.90 -4.96
N GLY A 33 -14.36 -9.74 -5.38
CA GLY A 33 -15.34 -8.97 -4.63
C GLY A 33 -16.76 -9.05 -5.22
N VAL A 34 -17.57 -8.03 -4.96
CA VAL A 34 -18.98 -7.95 -5.39
C VAL A 34 -19.32 -6.69 -6.17
N SER A 35 -18.41 -5.72 -6.24
CA SER A 35 -18.65 -4.43 -6.90
C SER A 35 -18.79 -4.59 -8.42
N GLY A 36 -19.53 -3.67 -9.05
CA GLY A 36 -19.75 -3.62 -10.50
C GLY A 36 -19.31 -2.29 -11.13
N GLY A 37 -19.61 -2.11 -12.42
CA GLY A 37 -19.32 -0.87 -13.15
C GLY A 37 -17.82 -0.50 -13.10
N PRO A 38 -17.44 0.75 -12.80
CA PRO A 38 -16.03 1.16 -12.73
C PRO A 38 -15.24 0.46 -11.61
N TYR A 39 -15.93 -0.19 -10.67
CA TYR A 39 -15.36 -0.92 -9.55
C TYR A 39 -15.33 -2.43 -9.80
N GLY A 40 -15.72 -2.91 -10.99
CA GLY A 40 -15.76 -4.32 -11.36
C GLY A 40 -14.39 -4.97 -11.54
N CYS A 41 -14.39 -6.28 -11.85
CA CYS A 41 -13.22 -6.97 -12.40
C CYS A 41 -13.03 -6.59 -13.88
N TRP A 42 -11.86 -6.88 -14.46
CA TRP A 42 -11.57 -6.55 -15.86
C TRP A 42 -11.21 -7.80 -16.65
N GLN A 43 -11.97 -8.06 -17.71
CA GLN A 43 -11.78 -9.20 -18.59
C GLN A 43 -12.20 -8.82 -20.01
N ASP A 44 -11.40 -9.23 -21.00
CA ASP A 44 -11.70 -9.10 -22.43
C ASP A 44 -12.15 -7.69 -22.88
N GLY A 45 -11.50 -6.66 -22.33
CA GLY A 45 -11.77 -5.26 -22.68
C GLY A 45 -12.99 -4.63 -22.00
N ALA A 46 -13.61 -5.33 -21.05
CA ALA A 46 -14.81 -4.88 -20.35
C ALA A 46 -14.67 -4.97 -18.83
N SER A 47 -15.39 -4.10 -18.13
CA SER A 47 -15.57 -4.20 -16.69
C SER A 47 -16.77 -5.09 -16.39
N LEU A 48 -16.58 -6.13 -15.58
CA LEU A 48 -17.61 -7.09 -15.19
C LEU A 48 -17.88 -7.02 -13.68
N PRO A 49 -19.07 -7.42 -13.19
CA PRO A 49 -19.31 -7.55 -11.75
C PRO A 49 -18.35 -8.53 -11.07
N GLY A 50 -18.07 -8.32 -9.79
CA GLY A 50 -17.17 -9.18 -9.01
C GLY A 50 -15.87 -8.49 -8.58
N GLY A 51 -15.86 -7.15 -8.59
CA GLY A 51 -14.69 -6.38 -8.24
C GLY A 51 -14.54 -6.14 -6.74
N MET A 52 -13.29 -6.10 -6.27
CA MET A 52 -12.88 -6.02 -4.86
C MET A 52 -12.52 -4.58 -4.45
N ASN A 53 -13.47 -3.66 -4.59
CA ASN A 53 -13.27 -2.29 -4.14
C ASN A 53 -13.42 -2.17 -2.62
N LEU A 54 -12.41 -1.60 -1.95
CA LEU A 54 -12.36 -1.45 -0.50
C LEU A 54 -12.50 0.01 -0.03
N GLY A 55 -12.59 0.97 -0.95
CA GLY A 55 -12.64 2.40 -0.64
C GLY A 55 -14.06 2.94 -0.49
N LEU A 56 -14.42 3.41 0.72
CA LEU A 56 -15.75 3.97 1.03
C LEU A 56 -16.03 5.32 0.35
N HIS A 57 -14.99 6.06 -0.03
CA HIS A 57 -15.10 7.39 -0.65
C HIS A 57 -14.77 7.37 -2.15
N THR A 58 -15.04 6.25 -2.82
CA THR A 58 -14.79 6.08 -4.26
C THR A 58 -16.01 6.39 -5.12
N GLY A 59 -17.21 6.44 -4.53
CA GLY A 59 -18.49 6.56 -5.24
C GLY A 59 -19.14 5.21 -5.58
N ASP A 60 -18.66 4.11 -5.02
CA ASP A 60 -19.28 2.78 -5.11
C ASP A 60 -20.42 2.64 -4.09
N ASP A 61 -21.23 1.60 -4.25
CA ASP A 61 -22.26 1.23 -3.28
C ASP A 61 -21.60 0.87 -1.93
N PRO A 62 -21.94 1.58 -0.83
CA PRO A 62 -21.37 1.29 0.48
C PRO A 62 -21.57 -0.15 0.96
N SER A 63 -22.67 -0.80 0.55
CA SER A 63 -22.94 -2.20 0.89
C SER A 63 -21.99 -3.17 0.16
N HIS A 64 -21.63 -2.89 -1.09
CA HIS A 64 -20.61 -3.66 -1.81
C HIS A 64 -19.23 -3.50 -1.16
N VAL A 65 -18.86 -2.28 -0.78
CA VAL A 65 -17.59 -2.00 -0.10
C VAL A 65 -17.53 -2.71 1.26
N ALA A 66 -18.63 -2.69 2.02
CA ALA A 66 -18.73 -3.40 3.30
C ALA A 66 -18.54 -4.91 3.14
N GLU A 67 -19.21 -5.52 2.15
CA GLU A 67 -19.04 -6.94 1.81
C GLU A 67 -17.60 -7.27 1.37
N ASN A 68 -16.98 -6.44 0.53
CA ASN A 68 -15.59 -6.63 0.11
C ASN A 68 -14.63 -6.56 1.32
N ARG A 69 -14.84 -5.63 2.26
CA ARG A 69 -14.07 -5.57 3.50
C ARG A 69 -14.28 -6.81 4.37
N ALA A 70 -15.51 -7.31 4.47
CA ALA A 70 -15.81 -8.56 5.18
C ALA A 70 -15.10 -9.77 4.56
N ARG A 71 -15.05 -9.85 3.21
CA ARG A 71 -14.30 -10.90 2.48
C ARG A 71 -12.80 -10.87 2.77
N LEU A 72 -12.20 -9.68 2.78
CA LEU A 72 -10.78 -9.51 3.14
C LEU A 72 -10.51 -9.98 4.58
N LEU A 73 -11.35 -9.56 5.53
CA LEU A 73 -11.23 -9.91 6.94
C LEU A 73 -11.42 -11.43 7.18
N ALA A 74 -12.37 -12.04 6.48
CA ALA A 74 -12.56 -13.49 6.49
C ALA A 74 -11.33 -14.24 5.97
N LEU A 75 -10.72 -13.78 4.86
CA LEU A 75 -9.46 -14.35 4.35
C LEU A 75 -8.28 -14.16 5.33
N ALA A 76 -8.23 -13.02 6.01
CA ALA A 76 -7.22 -12.76 7.05
C ALA A 76 -7.44 -13.59 8.33
N GLY A 77 -8.65 -14.13 8.53
CA GLY A 77 -9.06 -14.76 9.77
C GLY A 77 -9.08 -13.77 10.94
N GLN A 78 -9.36 -12.49 10.67
CA GLN A 78 -9.37 -11.41 11.66
C GLN A 78 -10.71 -10.69 11.65
N PRO A 79 -11.27 -10.30 12.80
CA PRO A 79 -12.57 -9.67 12.85
C PRO A 79 -12.53 -8.19 12.42
N ARG A 80 -11.38 -7.53 12.53
CA ARG A 80 -11.24 -6.08 12.38
C ARG A 80 -9.86 -5.71 11.83
N ALA A 81 -9.77 -4.53 11.23
CA ALA A 81 -8.54 -3.92 10.73
C ALA A 81 -8.50 -2.41 11.00
N ALA A 82 -7.31 -1.85 11.06
CA ALA A 82 -7.09 -0.42 11.27
C ALA A 82 -7.27 0.37 9.96
N TRP A 83 -8.52 0.59 9.55
CA TRP A 83 -8.83 1.43 8.40
C TRP A 83 -8.55 2.91 8.70
N LEU A 84 -7.77 3.57 7.85
CA LEU A 84 -7.33 4.95 8.03
C LEU A 84 -8.02 5.91 7.05
N GLU A 85 -8.16 7.17 7.45
CA GLU A 85 -8.38 8.28 6.52
C GLU A 85 -7.01 8.72 6.00
N GLN A 86 -6.62 8.15 4.85
CA GLN A 86 -5.34 8.45 4.21
C GLN A 86 -5.37 9.83 3.55
N VAL A 87 -4.45 10.71 3.96
CA VAL A 87 -4.40 12.13 3.56
C VAL A 87 -3.12 12.49 2.81
N HIS A 88 -2.32 11.49 2.41
CA HIS A 88 -1.03 11.65 1.74
C HIS A 88 0.01 12.42 2.58
N GLY A 89 -0.07 12.27 3.90
CA GLY A 89 0.88 12.80 4.87
C GLY A 89 1.90 11.76 5.34
N ALA A 90 2.54 12.04 6.47
CA ALA A 90 3.54 11.18 7.11
C ALA A 90 3.13 10.71 8.53
N GLN A 91 1.84 10.83 8.88
CA GLN A 91 1.35 10.45 10.21
C GLN A 91 1.23 8.93 10.36
N ILE A 92 1.75 8.40 11.47
CA ILE A 92 1.75 6.98 11.81
C ILE A 92 0.94 6.78 13.11
N VAL A 93 0.14 5.72 13.15
CA VAL A 93 -0.67 5.37 14.34
C VAL A 93 -0.48 3.91 14.74
N ARG A 94 -0.94 3.54 15.94
CA ARG A 94 -0.98 2.15 16.37
C ARG A 94 -2.25 1.45 15.90
N ALA A 95 -2.11 0.32 15.21
CA ALA A 95 -3.26 -0.37 14.61
C ALA A 95 -4.23 -0.92 15.67
N ASP A 96 -3.72 -1.47 16.76
CA ASP A 96 -4.51 -1.97 17.88
C ASP A 96 -5.28 -0.86 18.61
N GLU A 97 -4.71 0.33 18.72
CA GLU A 97 -5.41 1.50 19.29
C GLU A 97 -6.53 1.98 18.38
N VAL A 98 -6.28 2.07 17.07
CA VAL A 98 -7.31 2.40 16.06
C VAL A 98 -8.45 1.40 16.11
N ILE A 99 -8.14 0.10 16.19
CA ILE A 99 -9.16 -0.95 16.32
C ILE A 99 -9.92 -0.80 17.64
N ALA A 100 -9.24 -0.61 18.77
CA ALA A 100 -9.91 -0.45 20.07
C ALA A 100 -10.83 0.78 20.10
N ALA A 101 -10.41 1.89 19.48
CA ALA A 101 -11.11 3.18 19.51
C ALA A 101 -12.28 3.29 18.53
N ALA A 102 -12.47 2.35 17.60
CA ALA A 102 -13.48 2.44 16.55
C ALA A 102 -14.74 1.59 16.84
N PRO A 103 -15.70 2.03 17.68
CA PRO A 103 -17.03 1.44 17.65
C PRO A 103 -17.65 1.62 16.25
N ASP A 104 -18.62 0.77 15.90
CA ASP A 104 -19.28 0.83 14.59
C ASP A 104 -19.76 2.26 14.27
N GLY A 105 -19.22 2.86 13.20
CA GLY A 105 -19.57 4.20 12.75
C GLY A 105 -18.66 5.36 13.21
N ALA A 106 -17.59 5.11 13.96
CA ALA A 106 -16.60 6.14 14.27
C ALA A 106 -15.85 6.64 13.01
N ALA A 107 -15.52 7.94 12.97
CA ALA A 107 -14.71 8.51 11.91
C ALA A 107 -13.32 7.85 11.89
N PRO A 108 -12.78 7.46 10.72
CA PRO A 108 -11.45 6.87 10.65
C PRO A 108 -10.37 7.84 11.15
N VAL A 109 -9.30 7.31 11.73
CA VAL A 109 -8.17 8.12 12.17
C VAL A 109 -7.39 8.62 10.95
N ARG A 110 -7.09 9.93 10.91
CA ARG A 110 -6.28 10.56 9.86
C ARG A 110 -4.82 10.15 10.00
N ALA A 111 -4.37 9.26 9.12
CA ALA A 111 -3.01 8.76 9.07
C ALA A 111 -2.74 8.07 7.73
N ASP A 112 -1.46 7.93 7.38
CA ASP A 112 -1.03 7.25 6.16
C ASP A 112 -0.21 5.99 6.46
N ALA A 113 0.03 5.67 7.73
CA ALA A 113 0.58 4.37 8.12
C ALA A 113 0.04 3.91 9.47
N SER A 114 0.10 2.60 9.69
CA SER A 114 -0.11 2.00 11.00
C SER A 114 0.94 0.94 11.31
N VAL A 115 1.26 0.81 12.59
CA VAL A 115 2.21 -0.19 13.12
C VAL A 115 1.61 -0.93 14.31
N THR A 116 2.09 -2.13 14.60
CA THR A 116 1.69 -2.87 15.81
C THR A 116 2.65 -4.00 16.15
N ASP A 117 2.70 -4.35 17.43
CA ASP A 117 3.33 -5.53 18.03
C ASP A 117 2.28 -6.49 18.63
N ARG A 118 0.98 -6.22 18.41
CA ARG A 118 -0.13 -7.02 18.93
C ARG A 118 -0.61 -8.03 17.90
N ALA A 119 -0.67 -9.30 18.29
CA ALA A 119 -1.27 -10.34 17.46
C ALA A 119 -2.75 -10.03 17.15
N GLY A 120 -3.16 -10.28 15.91
CA GLY A 120 -4.52 -10.05 15.42
C GLY A 120 -4.86 -8.60 15.03
N ALA A 121 -4.01 -7.62 15.37
CA ALA A 121 -4.19 -6.25 14.89
C ALA A 121 -3.72 -6.14 13.43
N VAL A 122 -4.65 -5.90 12.50
CA VAL A 122 -4.35 -5.78 11.07
C VAL A 122 -4.04 -4.34 10.70
N CYS A 123 -2.80 -4.08 10.31
CA CYS A 123 -2.39 -2.85 9.63
C CYS A 123 -2.88 -2.91 8.19
N VAL A 124 -3.59 -1.88 7.72
CA VAL A 124 -4.10 -1.82 6.35
C VAL A 124 -3.91 -0.43 5.74
N VAL A 125 -3.49 -0.40 4.48
CA VAL A 125 -3.47 0.81 3.65
C VAL A 125 -4.12 0.53 2.30
N MET A 126 -4.86 1.49 1.77
CA MET A 126 -5.59 1.38 0.51
C MET A 126 -4.87 2.14 -0.61
N VAL A 127 -4.82 1.56 -1.80
CA VAL A 127 -4.10 2.13 -2.94
C VAL A 127 -4.83 1.94 -4.27
N ALA A 128 -4.59 2.88 -5.17
CA ALA A 128 -4.77 2.75 -6.61
C ALA A 128 -3.74 3.70 -7.25
N ASP A 129 -2.53 3.19 -7.49
CA ASP A 129 -1.30 3.87 -7.96
C ASP A 129 -0.28 4.24 -6.87
N CYS A 130 -0.69 4.79 -5.72
CA CYS A 130 0.27 5.05 -4.64
C CYS A 130 0.94 3.75 -4.17
N LEU A 131 2.18 3.83 -3.70
CA LEU A 131 2.96 2.66 -3.29
C LEU A 131 2.56 2.19 -1.89
N PRO A 132 2.03 0.96 -1.71
CA PRO A 132 1.95 0.36 -0.39
C PRO A 132 3.29 -0.26 0.01
N VAL A 133 3.79 0.07 1.19
CA VAL A 133 4.99 -0.54 1.77
C VAL A 133 4.61 -1.34 3.02
N LEU A 134 4.89 -2.64 3.02
CA LEU A 134 4.70 -3.50 4.18
C LEU A 134 6.05 -3.74 4.86
N LEU A 135 6.12 -3.61 6.17
CA LEU A 135 7.33 -3.74 6.97
C LEU A 135 7.11 -4.76 8.09
N CYS A 136 8.10 -5.61 8.35
CA CYS A 136 8.10 -6.47 9.53
C CYS A 136 9.50 -6.68 10.09
N ASP A 137 9.56 -6.93 11.40
CA ASP A 137 10.75 -7.45 12.07
C ASP A 137 10.98 -8.92 11.70
N GLU A 138 12.24 -9.33 11.54
CA GLU A 138 12.60 -10.70 11.12
C GLU A 138 12.08 -11.79 12.07
N ASP A 139 12.02 -11.52 13.37
CA ASP A 139 11.51 -12.46 14.37
C ASP A 139 9.97 -12.43 14.47
N GLY A 140 9.32 -11.52 13.75
CA GLY A 140 7.86 -11.34 13.77
C GLY A 140 7.37 -10.74 15.08
N ARG A 141 8.11 -9.76 15.64
CA ARG A 141 7.73 -9.05 16.87
C ARG A 141 6.84 -7.85 16.62
N ALA A 142 7.02 -7.18 15.48
CA ALA A 142 6.24 -6.03 15.07
C ALA A 142 6.07 -5.98 13.54
N VAL A 143 5.01 -5.34 13.09
CA VAL A 143 4.67 -5.12 11.68
C VAL A 143 4.14 -3.71 11.45
N GLY A 144 4.15 -3.27 10.19
CA GLY A 144 3.53 -2.01 9.79
C GLY A 144 3.21 -1.94 8.31
N ALA A 145 2.22 -1.11 7.97
CA ALA A 145 1.84 -0.80 6.59
C ALA A 145 1.84 0.72 6.39
N ALA A 146 2.46 1.19 5.30
CA ALA A 146 2.55 2.59 4.93
C ALA A 146 2.00 2.84 3.52
N HIS A 147 1.21 3.91 3.40
CA HIS A 147 0.73 4.47 2.14
C HIS A 147 1.72 5.53 1.67
N ALA A 148 2.57 5.15 0.72
CA ALA A 148 3.60 6.00 0.14
C ALA A 148 3.17 6.55 -1.23
N GLY A 149 2.17 7.44 -1.25
CA GLY A 149 2.01 8.37 -2.36
C GLY A 149 3.22 9.32 -2.42
N TRP A 150 3.47 9.98 -3.56
CA TRP A 150 4.69 10.78 -3.74
C TRP A 150 4.91 11.83 -2.63
N ARG A 151 3.84 12.45 -2.12
CA ARG A 151 3.90 13.42 -1.01
C ARG A 151 4.34 12.77 0.30
N GLY A 152 3.70 11.68 0.70
CA GLY A 152 4.06 10.94 1.91
C GLY A 152 5.46 10.36 1.82
N LEU A 153 5.84 9.85 0.64
CA LEU A 153 7.17 9.31 0.40
C LEU A 153 8.27 10.39 0.49
N ALA A 154 8.05 11.57 -0.10
CA ALA A 154 8.96 12.71 0.04
C ALA A 154 9.02 13.23 1.48
N ALA A 155 7.89 13.20 2.20
CA ALA A 155 7.80 13.55 3.62
C ALA A 155 8.35 12.47 4.58
N GLY A 156 8.83 11.34 4.04
CA GLY A 156 9.55 10.32 4.79
C GLY A 156 8.69 9.30 5.52
N ILE A 157 7.45 9.03 5.06
CA ILE A 157 6.56 8.06 5.71
C ILE A 157 7.19 6.66 5.81
N VAL A 158 8.02 6.27 4.84
CA VAL A 158 8.59 4.92 4.76
C VAL A 158 9.65 4.71 5.83
N GLU A 159 10.63 5.60 5.94
CA GLU A 159 11.68 5.54 6.96
C GLU A 159 11.13 5.75 8.38
N GLN A 160 10.13 6.61 8.55
CA GLN A 160 9.47 6.82 9.84
C GLN A 160 8.69 5.57 10.26
N THR A 161 8.00 4.90 9.34
CA THR A 161 7.30 3.63 9.63
C THR A 161 8.29 2.53 9.97
N ALA A 162 9.42 2.45 9.25
CA ALA A 162 10.49 1.49 9.56
C ALA A 162 11.05 1.71 10.98
N ALA A 163 11.35 2.96 11.35
CA ALA A 163 11.81 3.28 12.70
C ALA A 163 10.77 2.90 13.78
N ALA A 164 9.48 3.15 13.53
CA ALA A 164 8.41 2.79 14.45
C ALA A 164 8.28 1.27 14.62
N VAL A 165 8.34 0.48 13.54
CA VAL A 165 8.33 -1.00 13.61
C VAL A 165 9.55 -1.52 14.37
N ALA A 166 10.75 -0.99 14.10
CA ALA A 166 11.96 -1.37 14.82
C ALA A 166 11.87 -1.05 16.32
N GLY A 167 11.35 0.13 16.67
CA GLY A 167 11.11 0.54 18.05
C GLY A 167 10.18 -0.40 18.80
N LEU A 168 9.06 -0.80 18.17
CA LEU A 168 8.12 -1.77 18.75
C LEU A 168 8.72 -3.18 18.88
N ALA A 169 9.57 -3.59 17.94
CA ALA A 169 10.29 -4.87 18.03
C ALA A 169 11.42 -4.87 19.08
N GLY A 170 11.78 -3.70 19.62
CA GLY A 170 12.95 -3.52 20.49
C GLY A 170 14.27 -3.78 19.74
N GLY A 171 14.32 -3.45 18.44
CA GLY A 171 15.41 -3.79 17.53
C GLY A 171 15.90 -2.63 16.66
N ALA A 172 16.74 -2.96 15.69
CA ALA A 172 17.26 -2.02 14.70
C ALA A 172 16.57 -2.22 13.35
N THR A 173 16.48 -1.16 12.55
CA THR A 173 15.92 -1.17 11.20
C THR A 173 16.62 -2.16 10.26
N ALA A 174 17.90 -2.45 10.48
CA ALA A 174 18.66 -3.44 9.72
C ALA A 174 18.13 -4.89 9.82
N ARG A 175 17.28 -5.16 10.82
CA ARG A 175 16.60 -6.46 11.01
C ARG A 175 15.23 -6.51 10.33
N LEU A 176 14.78 -5.40 9.74
CA LEU A 176 13.47 -5.34 9.10
C LEU A 176 13.54 -5.90 7.68
N HIS A 177 12.41 -6.46 7.27
CA HIS A 177 12.09 -6.77 5.89
C HIS A 177 11.03 -5.80 5.40
N ALA A 178 11.18 -5.33 4.16
CA ALA A 178 10.21 -4.49 3.48
C ALA A 178 9.72 -5.17 2.19
N PHE A 179 8.42 -5.07 1.92
CA PHE A 179 7.81 -5.48 0.67
C PHE A 179 7.17 -4.27 0.00
N LEU A 180 7.58 -4.01 -1.25
CA LEU A 180 7.03 -2.97 -2.10
C LEU A 180 5.89 -3.57 -2.92
N GLY A 181 4.64 -3.24 -2.58
CA GLY A 181 3.47 -3.76 -3.28
C GLY A 181 3.16 -3.04 -4.59
N PRO A 182 2.13 -3.48 -5.33
CA PRO A 182 1.77 -2.89 -6.62
C PRO A 182 1.48 -1.39 -6.52
N ALA A 183 2.20 -0.61 -7.32
CA ALA A 183 2.08 0.83 -7.48
C ALA A 183 2.08 1.19 -8.98
N ILE A 184 1.93 2.47 -9.31
CA ILE A 184 2.13 2.94 -10.68
C ILE A 184 3.62 2.84 -11.04
N GLY A 185 3.92 2.16 -12.15
CA GLY A 185 5.29 1.89 -12.56
C GLY A 185 5.98 3.08 -13.23
N PRO A 186 7.31 3.03 -13.36
CA PRO A 186 8.12 4.14 -13.87
C PRO A 186 7.80 4.50 -15.32
N GLN A 187 7.26 3.58 -16.12
CA GLN A 187 6.87 3.86 -17.51
C GLN A 187 5.53 4.62 -17.65
N ALA A 188 4.78 4.80 -16.55
CA ALA A 188 3.43 5.40 -16.58
C ALA A 188 3.27 6.61 -15.66
N PHE A 189 4.17 6.80 -14.68
CA PHE A 189 4.01 7.84 -13.68
C PHE A 189 4.63 9.18 -14.11
N GLU A 190 3.96 9.85 -15.05
CA GLU A 190 4.32 11.21 -15.44
C GLU A 190 4.03 12.20 -14.28
N VAL A 191 5.01 13.03 -13.95
CA VAL A 191 4.97 14.09 -12.93
C VAL A 191 5.62 15.38 -13.44
N GLY A 192 5.40 16.49 -12.72
CA GLY A 192 6.09 17.75 -12.97
C GLY A 192 7.41 17.85 -12.22
N ALA A 193 8.17 18.91 -12.50
CA ALA A 193 9.41 19.25 -11.79
C ALA A 193 9.18 19.43 -10.28
N ASP A 194 8.01 19.91 -9.86
CA ASP A 194 7.64 20.08 -8.45
C ASP A 194 7.75 18.77 -7.64
N VAL A 195 7.41 17.63 -8.26
CA VAL A 195 7.55 16.33 -7.60
C VAL A 195 9.02 15.94 -7.51
N ARG A 196 9.78 16.04 -8.60
CA ARG A 196 11.21 15.71 -8.60
C ARG A 196 11.98 16.56 -7.59
N ASP A 197 11.75 17.86 -7.61
CA ASP A 197 12.46 18.83 -6.77
C ASP A 197 12.15 18.56 -5.28
N ALA A 198 10.91 18.20 -4.93
CA ALA A 198 10.57 17.79 -3.56
C ALA A 198 11.38 16.57 -3.04
N PHE A 199 11.77 15.65 -3.92
CA PHE A 199 12.65 14.54 -3.55
C PHE A 199 14.11 14.95 -3.44
N LEU A 200 14.61 15.78 -4.37
CA LEU A 200 15.98 16.28 -4.35
C LEU A 200 16.23 17.19 -3.14
N ASP A 201 15.28 18.07 -2.80
CA ASP A 201 15.38 19.00 -1.66
C ASP A 201 15.51 18.28 -0.31
N THR A 202 15.07 17.01 -0.24
CA THR A 202 15.09 16.19 0.98
C THR A 202 16.11 15.04 0.91
N ALA A 203 16.89 14.97 -0.16
CA ALA A 203 17.98 14.01 -0.30
C ALA A 203 19.28 14.60 0.26
N PRO A 204 20.12 13.82 0.97
CA PRO A 204 21.49 14.20 1.24
C PRO A 204 22.25 14.35 -0.07
N GLN A 205 23.23 15.27 -0.12
CA GLN A 205 24.03 15.52 -1.31
C GLN A 205 24.64 14.24 -1.92
N SER A 206 25.01 13.27 -1.08
CA SER A 206 25.56 11.97 -1.51
C SER A 206 24.57 11.07 -2.26
N GLU A 207 23.27 11.34 -2.17
CA GLU A 207 22.19 10.56 -2.80
C GLU A 207 21.48 11.34 -3.92
N HIS A 208 21.93 12.56 -4.24
CA HIS A 208 21.27 13.41 -5.25
C HIS A 208 21.25 12.75 -6.63
N ASP A 209 22.36 12.16 -7.06
CA ASP A 209 22.45 11.53 -8.38
C ASP A 209 21.52 10.32 -8.47
N ASP A 210 21.52 9.45 -7.46
CA ASP A 210 20.61 8.29 -7.40
C ASP A 210 19.14 8.71 -7.31
N THR A 211 18.85 9.76 -6.54
CA THR A 211 17.50 10.33 -6.45
C THR A 211 17.07 10.89 -7.80
N ASN A 212 17.96 11.60 -8.51
CA ASN A 212 17.67 12.14 -9.83
C ASN A 212 17.50 11.04 -10.89
N HIS A 213 18.26 9.93 -10.79
CA HIS A 213 18.10 8.77 -11.68
C HIS A 213 16.74 8.08 -11.56
N ALA A 214 16.02 8.28 -10.46
CA ALA A 214 14.63 7.82 -10.33
C ALA A 214 13.62 8.65 -11.15
N PHE A 215 14.08 9.67 -11.89
CA PHE A 215 13.27 10.52 -12.76
C PHE A 215 13.83 10.55 -14.17
N ALA A 216 13.14 9.92 -15.12
CA ALA A 216 13.49 10.00 -16.53
C ALA A 216 12.79 11.20 -17.19
N ALA A 217 13.55 12.09 -17.83
CA ALA A 217 12.96 13.18 -18.61
C ALA A 217 12.15 12.62 -19.79
N ILE A 218 11.07 13.31 -20.16
CA ILE A 218 10.22 12.92 -21.29
C ILE A 218 10.58 13.76 -22.51
N ASP A 219 11.02 13.10 -23.58
CA ASP A 219 11.33 13.75 -24.86
C ASP A 219 10.11 14.52 -25.39
N GLY A 220 10.33 15.79 -25.76
CA GLY A 220 9.27 16.68 -26.26
C GLY A 220 8.33 17.25 -25.18
N ALA A 221 8.54 16.96 -23.89
CA ALA A 221 7.77 17.51 -22.78
C ALA A 221 8.69 18.14 -21.71
N PRO A 222 9.23 19.36 -21.95
CA PRO A 222 10.11 20.04 -21.00
C PRO A 222 9.47 20.19 -19.62
N GLY A 223 10.21 19.83 -18.57
CA GLY A 223 9.73 19.91 -17.18
C GLY A 223 8.81 18.76 -16.74
N LYS A 224 8.63 17.74 -17.59
CA LYS A 224 7.94 16.49 -17.25
C LYS A 224 8.92 15.34 -17.08
N TYR A 225 8.61 14.48 -16.13
CA TYR A 225 9.42 13.32 -15.79
C TYR A 225 8.53 12.09 -15.60
N LEU A 226 9.06 10.94 -15.96
CA LEU A 226 8.60 9.63 -15.53
C LEU A 226 9.29 9.30 -14.21
N ALA A 227 8.52 9.18 -13.13
CA ALA A 227 9.04 8.95 -11.79
C ALA A 227 8.94 7.48 -11.37
N ASP A 228 10.01 6.97 -10.76
CA ASP A 228 10.07 5.61 -10.20
C ASP A 228 9.86 5.62 -8.68
N LEU A 229 8.61 5.36 -8.25
CA LEU A 229 8.28 5.26 -6.82
C LEU A 229 9.02 4.12 -6.11
N TYR A 230 9.33 3.03 -6.82
CA TYR A 230 10.04 1.90 -6.23
C TYR A 230 11.50 2.25 -5.96
N ALA A 231 12.18 2.88 -6.93
CA ALA A 231 13.55 3.35 -6.75
C ALA A 231 13.64 4.37 -5.60
N LEU A 232 12.73 5.35 -5.55
CA LEU A 232 12.67 6.34 -4.49
C LEU A 232 12.44 5.70 -3.11
N ALA A 233 11.53 4.72 -3.01
CA ALA A 233 11.30 4.00 -1.75
C ALA A 233 12.51 3.17 -1.32
N ARG A 234 13.22 2.53 -2.25
CA ARG A 234 14.45 1.79 -1.95
C ARG A 234 15.55 2.70 -1.40
N LEU A 235 15.71 3.91 -1.94
CA LEU A 235 16.66 4.90 -1.41
C LEU A 235 16.30 5.29 0.04
N ARG A 236 15.02 5.59 0.31
CA ARG A 236 14.54 5.91 1.67
C ARG A 236 14.77 4.76 2.66
N LEU A 237 14.46 3.54 2.25
CA LEU A 237 14.66 2.34 3.07
C LEU A 237 16.14 2.09 3.34
N ALA A 238 17.00 2.18 2.33
CA ALA A 238 18.43 2.00 2.46
C ALA A 238 19.05 3.03 3.41
N ARG A 239 18.66 4.30 3.31
CA ARG A 239 19.06 5.37 4.23
C ARG A 239 18.66 5.08 5.68
N ALA A 240 17.48 4.48 5.87
CA ALA A 240 17.02 4.03 7.18
C ALA A 240 17.72 2.74 7.67
N GLY A 241 18.59 2.12 6.87
CA GLY A 241 19.27 0.87 7.19
C GLY A 241 18.49 -0.40 6.83
N VAL A 242 17.33 -0.29 6.18
CA VAL A 242 16.53 -1.44 5.73
C VAL A 242 17.02 -1.92 4.37
N THR A 243 17.79 -3.00 4.35
CA THR A 243 18.41 -3.53 3.13
C THR A 243 17.68 -4.75 2.54
N ARG A 244 16.78 -5.37 3.29
CA ARG A 244 16.02 -6.56 2.87
C ARG A 244 14.69 -6.14 2.24
N VAL A 245 14.75 -5.70 0.98
CA VAL A 245 13.60 -5.15 0.26
C VAL A 245 13.23 -6.03 -0.94
N SER A 246 12.01 -6.57 -0.96
CA SER A 246 11.47 -7.34 -2.10
C SER A 246 10.21 -6.71 -2.70
N GLY A 247 9.66 -7.32 -3.75
CA GLY A 247 8.58 -6.74 -4.56
C GLY A 247 9.04 -5.55 -5.43
N GLY A 248 8.09 -4.77 -5.91
CA GLY A 248 8.34 -3.60 -6.75
C GLY A 248 8.34 -3.86 -8.27
N ASP A 249 7.75 -4.97 -8.70
CA ASP A 249 7.81 -5.40 -10.12
C ASP A 249 6.49 -5.19 -10.88
N ALA A 250 5.42 -4.81 -10.18
CA ALA A 250 4.09 -4.64 -10.76
C ALA A 250 3.81 -3.20 -11.19
N CYS A 251 2.89 -3.01 -12.14
CA CYS A 251 2.43 -1.69 -12.55
C CYS A 251 0.90 -1.63 -12.55
N THR A 252 0.31 -0.90 -11.61
CA THR A 252 -1.16 -0.76 -11.48
C THR A 252 -1.82 -0.18 -12.73
N PHE A 253 -1.12 0.72 -13.42
CA PHE A 253 -1.58 1.33 -14.66
C PHE A 253 -1.60 0.33 -15.82
N ALA A 254 -0.52 -0.44 -16.01
CA ALA A 254 -0.39 -1.37 -17.12
C ALA A 254 -1.17 -2.68 -16.92
N GLU A 255 -1.23 -3.20 -15.69
CA GLU A 255 -1.85 -4.50 -15.38
C GLU A 255 -3.33 -4.35 -14.99
N GLN A 256 -4.14 -3.78 -15.90
CA GLN A 256 -5.55 -3.46 -15.68
C GLN A 256 -6.43 -4.65 -15.25
N ALA A 257 -6.11 -5.86 -15.70
CA ALA A 257 -6.79 -7.09 -15.30
C ALA A 257 -6.64 -7.42 -13.80
N ARG A 258 -5.55 -6.93 -13.18
CA ARG A 258 -5.21 -7.23 -11.78
C ARG A 258 -5.46 -6.05 -10.86
N PHE A 259 -5.30 -4.81 -11.32
CA PHE A 259 -5.26 -3.65 -10.43
C PHE A 259 -6.15 -2.49 -10.89
N TYR A 260 -6.76 -1.81 -9.93
CA TYR A 260 -7.31 -0.48 -10.13
C TYR A 260 -6.18 0.55 -10.28
N SER A 261 -6.38 1.55 -11.13
CA SER A 261 -5.45 2.67 -11.31
C SER A 261 -6.22 3.97 -11.44
N TYR A 262 -5.96 4.91 -10.54
CA TYR A 262 -6.60 6.22 -10.60
C TYR A 262 -6.14 7.02 -11.82
N ARG A 263 -4.86 6.93 -12.19
CA ARG A 263 -4.25 7.57 -13.35
C ARG A 263 -4.94 7.12 -14.65
N ARG A 264 -5.27 5.83 -14.76
CA ARG A 264 -5.94 5.26 -15.93
C ARG A 264 -7.43 5.59 -15.96
N ASP A 265 -8.13 5.32 -14.86
CA ASP A 265 -9.59 5.20 -14.88
C ASP A 265 -10.32 6.42 -14.28
N ARG A 266 -9.64 7.22 -13.42
CA ARG A 266 -10.18 8.33 -12.59
C ARG A 266 -11.24 7.88 -11.58
N VAL A 267 -12.36 7.34 -12.04
CA VAL A 267 -13.40 6.73 -11.20
C VAL A 267 -13.13 5.23 -11.16
N THR A 268 -12.66 4.74 -10.01
CA THR A 268 -12.18 3.36 -9.88
C THR A 268 -12.09 2.95 -8.41
N GLY A 269 -11.91 1.66 -8.15
CA GLY A 269 -11.81 1.10 -6.82
C GLY A 269 -10.48 1.34 -6.11
N ARG A 270 -10.33 0.81 -4.90
CA ARG A 270 -9.06 0.76 -4.15
C ARG A 270 -8.75 -0.67 -3.75
N MET A 271 -7.52 -1.11 -4.01
CA MET A 271 -6.94 -2.31 -3.41
C MET A 271 -6.51 -2.01 -1.98
N ALA A 272 -6.26 -3.05 -1.17
CA ALA A 272 -5.66 -2.89 0.15
C ALA A 272 -4.43 -3.78 0.31
N ALA A 273 -3.37 -3.22 0.90
CA ALA A 273 -2.23 -3.97 1.42
C ALA A 273 -2.41 -4.14 2.92
N ALA A 274 -2.36 -5.39 3.38
CA ALA A 274 -2.60 -5.76 4.77
C ALA A 274 -1.45 -6.59 5.34
N ILE A 275 -1.08 -6.32 6.59
CA ILE A 275 -0.08 -7.08 7.35
C ILE A 275 -0.49 -7.19 8.81
N TRP A 276 -0.24 -8.36 9.41
CA TRP A 276 -0.55 -8.63 10.82
C TRP A 276 0.35 -9.72 11.38
N LEU A 277 0.35 -9.82 12.70
CA LEU A 277 0.94 -10.93 13.44
C LEU A 277 -0.13 -11.98 13.75
N ALA A 278 0.12 -13.23 13.39
CA ALA A 278 -0.65 -14.37 13.83
C ALA A 278 -0.41 -14.65 15.33
N GLY A 279 -1.45 -15.18 15.98
CA GLY A 279 -1.40 -15.66 17.38
C GLY A 279 -0.57 -16.91 17.55
#